data_AF-A0A8T3RVT6-F1
#
_entry.id   AF-A0A8T3RVT6-F1
#
_cell.length_a   1.000
_cell.length_b   1.000
_cell.length_c   1.000
_cell.angle_alpha   90.00
_cell.angle_beta   90.00
_cell.angle_gamma   90.00
#
_symmetry.space_group_name_H-M   'P 1'
#
loop_
_entity.id
_entity.type
_entity.pdbx_description
1 polymer ?
#
loop_
_entity_poly.entity_id
_entity_poly.type
_entity_poly.pdbx_seq_one_letter_code
_entity_poly.pdbx_strand_id
1 'polypeptide(L)'
;MPQRKKKPSPARRKHLVKARFHVPGLSKAGSSLTLEIYADELKLGTLQIGRGSLYWYGRNRKKRKRINWTDFADMMDDLAYGN
;
A
#
# COMPACT_ATOMS: atom_id res chain seq x y z
N MET A 1 6.37 -46.79 -13.94
CA MET A 1 7.18 -45.79 -13.21
C MET A 1 6.32 -44.56 -12.94
N PRO A 2 6.09 -44.14 -11.69
CA PRO A 2 5.25 -42.98 -11.42
C PRO A 2 6.03 -41.69 -11.66
N GLN A 3 5.51 -40.82 -12.53
CA GLN A 3 6.09 -39.49 -12.77
C GLN A 3 5.94 -38.64 -11.51
N ARG A 4 7.07 -38.26 -10.91
CA ARG A 4 7.14 -37.35 -9.76
C ARG A 4 6.69 -35.95 -10.22
N LYS A 5 5.47 -35.55 -9.85
CA LYS A 5 4.97 -34.17 -10.07
C LYS A 5 5.97 -33.17 -9.47
N LYS A 6 6.59 -32.33 -10.31
CA LYS A 6 7.47 -31.24 -9.85
C LYS A 6 6.63 -30.28 -8.99
N LYS A 7 7.04 -30.08 -7.73
CA LYS A 7 6.45 -29.04 -6.86
C LYS A 7 6.57 -27.68 -7.58
N PRO A 8 5.51 -26.87 -7.67
CA PRO A 8 5.63 -25.52 -8.22
C PRO A 8 6.69 -24.76 -7.42
N SER A 9 7.62 -24.13 -8.13
CA SER A 9 8.59 -23.23 -7.50
C SER A 9 7.82 -22.15 -6.74
N PRO A 10 8.26 -21.76 -5.53
CA PRO A 10 7.60 -20.69 -4.80
C PRO A 10 7.61 -19.45 -5.69
N ALA A 11 6.43 -18.93 -6.02
CA ALA A 11 6.29 -17.73 -6.82
C ALA A 11 7.19 -16.64 -6.20
N ARG A 12 8.13 -16.12 -6.99
CA ARG A 12 9.08 -15.10 -6.54
C ARG A 12 8.25 -13.95 -5.94
N ARG A 13 8.44 -13.64 -4.66
CA ARG A 13 7.75 -12.53 -4.00
C ARG A 13 8.16 -11.23 -4.66
N LYS A 14 7.36 -10.78 -5.64
CA LYS A 14 7.60 -9.58 -6.45
C LYS A 14 7.47 -8.31 -5.62
N HIS A 15 6.52 -8.29 -4.69
CA HIS A 15 6.19 -7.10 -3.90
C HIS A 15 6.66 -7.23 -2.45
N LEU A 16 7.21 -6.13 -1.92
CA LEU A 16 7.60 -5.97 -0.53
C LEU A 16 6.97 -4.69 0.02
N VAL A 17 6.36 -4.77 1.20
CA VAL A 17 5.77 -3.61 1.89
C VAL A 17 6.42 -3.47 3.25
N LYS A 18 6.97 -2.29 3.56
CA LYS A 18 7.53 -1.96 4.87
C LYS A 18 6.60 -1.00 5.58
N ALA A 19 6.18 -1.34 6.80
CA ALA A 19 5.27 -0.52 7.59
C ALA A 19 6.03 0.24 8.70
N ARG A 20 5.67 1.50 8.90
CA ARG A 20 6.10 2.33 10.04
C ARG A 20 4.86 2.95 10.65
N PHE A 21 4.63 2.66 11.92
CA PHE A 21 3.51 3.23 12.67
C PHE A 21 4.01 4.32 13.59
N HIS A 22 3.43 5.52 13.50
CA HIS A 22 3.78 6.64 14.35
C HIS A 22 2.56 7.08 15.16
N VAL A 23 2.64 6.94 16.48
CA VAL A 23 1.64 7.43 17.44
C VAL A 23 2.31 8.51 18.30
N PRO A 24 2.13 9.80 17.96
CA PRO A 24 2.52 10.86 18.87
C PRO A 24 1.63 10.81 20.12
N GLY A 25 2.24 10.88 21.31
CA GLY A 25 1.54 10.81 22.59
C GLY A 25 0.58 11.99 22.81
N LEU A 26 -0.60 11.68 23.37
CA LEU A 26 -1.52 12.55 24.11
C LEU A 26 -2.17 13.77 23.44
N SER A 27 -2.08 13.93 22.12
CA SER A 27 -3.12 14.65 21.38
C SER A 27 -3.47 13.86 20.14
N LYS A 28 -4.75 13.55 19.95
CA LYS A 28 -5.29 12.69 18.87
C LYS A 28 -4.95 13.17 17.44
N ALA A 29 -4.16 14.23 17.25
CA ALA A 29 -3.70 14.74 15.97
C ALA A 29 -2.34 14.15 15.56
N GLY A 30 -2.22 13.69 14.31
CA GLY A 30 -0.93 13.30 13.74
C GLY A 30 -0.55 11.81 13.79
N SER A 31 -1.36 10.94 14.40
CA SER A 31 -1.17 9.49 14.27
C SER A 31 -1.32 9.09 12.80
N SER A 32 -0.29 8.47 12.24
CA SER A 32 -0.32 7.98 10.86
C SER A 32 0.44 6.68 10.69
N LEU A 33 -0.10 5.81 9.85
CA LEU A 33 0.57 4.61 9.36
C LEU A 33 1.22 4.94 8.03
N THR A 34 2.52 4.68 7.90
CA THR A 34 3.26 4.91 6.65
C THR A 34 3.72 3.56 6.11
N LEU A 35 3.40 3.29 4.85
CA LEU A 35 3.77 2.09 4.12
C LEU A 35 4.68 2.46 2.96
N GLU A 36 5.88 1.89 2.92
CA GLU A 36 6.78 1.97 1.77
C GLU A 36 6.58 0.73 0.90
N ILE A 37 6.17 0.93 -0.36
CA ILE A 37 5.81 -0.14 -1.28
C ILE A 37 6.94 -0.32 -2.29
N TYR A 38 7.39 -1.56 -2.47
CA TYR A 38 8.44 -1.96 -3.39
C TYR A 38 7.96 -3.06 -4.34
N ALA A 39 8.51 -3.09 -5.55
CA ALA A 39 8.41 -4.21 -6.48
C ALA A 39 9.80 -4.50 -7.05
N ASP A 40 10.25 -5.75 -7.03
CA ASP A 40 11.58 -6.12 -7.52
C ASP A 40 12.68 -5.22 -6.91
N GLU A 41 12.61 -5.02 -5.59
CA GLU A 41 13.49 -4.15 -4.77
C GLU A 41 13.41 -2.64 -5.11
N LEU A 42 12.58 -2.28 -6.07
CA LEU A 42 12.37 -0.92 -6.55
C LEU A 42 11.22 -0.25 -5.79
N LYS A 43 11.47 0.89 -5.12
CA LYS A 43 10.40 1.62 -4.42
C LYS A 43 9.39 2.18 -5.41
N LEU A 44 8.15 1.70 -5.35
CA LEU A 44 7.01 2.20 -6.14
C LEU A 44 6.45 3.52 -5.58
N GLY A 45 6.47 3.65 -4.26
CA GLY A 45 5.99 4.84 -3.58
C GLY A 45 5.80 4.64 -2.08
N THR A 46 5.25 5.67 -1.44
CA THR A 46 4.87 5.65 -0.03
C THR A 46 3.39 5.95 0.09
N LEU A 47 2.66 5.14 0.87
CA LEU A 47 1.28 5.41 1.27
C LEU A 47 1.29 5.84 2.74
N GLN A 48 0.72 7.01 3.03
CA GLN A 48 0.52 7.47 4.41
C GLN A 48 -0.98 7.51 4.70
N ILE A 49 -1.40 6.81 5.74
CA ILE A 49 -2.78 6.70 6.19
C ILE A 49 -2.92 7.50 7.48
N GLY A 50 -3.75 8.54 7.46
CA GLY A 50 -4.10 9.32 8.63
C GLY A 50 -5.62 9.40 8.82
N ARG A 51 -6.07 10.00 9.93
CA ARG A 51 -7.49 9.99 10.32
C ARG A 51 -8.48 10.56 9.29
N GLY A 52 -8.07 11.48 8.41
CA GLY A 52 -8.98 12.15 7.48
C GLY A 52 -8.69 11.93 5.99
N SER A 53 -7.59 11.26 5.65
CA SER A 53 -7.20 11.04 4.26
C SER A 53 -6.02 10.09 4.16
N LEU A 54 -5.88 9.48 2.99
CA LEU A 54 -4.65 8.85 2.53
C LEU A 54 -3.83 9.84 1.72
N TYR A 55 -2.51 9.69 1.78
CA TYR A 55 -1.56 10.41 0.94
C TYR A 55 -0.71 9.41 0.17
N TRP A 56 -0.70 9.54 -1.15
CA TRP A 56 0.17 8.78 -2.04
C TRP A 56 1.34 9.63 -2.52
N TYR A 57 2.55 9.13 -2.27
CA TYR A 57 3.81 9.68 -2.74
C TYR A 57 4.39 8.71 -3.77
N GLY A 58 4.01 8.89 -5.05
CA GLY A 58 4.50 8.05 -6.14
C GLY A 58 5.96 8.34 -6.50
N ARG A 59 6.73 7.32 -6.84
CA ARG A 59 8.19 7.40 -7.08
C ARG A 59 8.64 8.59 -7.93
N ASN A 60 7.98 8.83 -9.06
CA ASN A 60 8.36 9.85 -10.04
C ASN A 60 7.39 11.05 -10.06
N ARG A 61 6.66 11.29 -8.96
CA ARG A 61 5.67 12.38 -8.88
C ARG A 61 6.19 13.51 -8.00
N LYS A 62 6.18 14.74 -8.53
CA LYS A 62 6.58 15.96 -7.80
C LYS A 62 5.60 16.37 -6.71
N LYS A 63 4.31 16.02 -6.84
CA LYS A 63 3.25 16.35 -5.88
C LYS A 63 2.67 15.06 -5.31
N ARG A 64 2.37 15.07 -4.01
CA ARG A 64 1.59 14.01 -3.35
C ARG A 64 0.12 14.12 -3.76
N LYS A 65 -0.56 12.98 -3.90
CA LYS A 65 -2.02 12.94 -4.08
C LYS A 65 -2.65 12.72 -2.70
N ARG A 66 -3.54 13.62 -2.29
CA ARG A 66 -4.43 13.40 -1.15
C ARG A 66 -5.71 12.73 -1.66
N ILE A 67 -6.15 11.70 -0.96
CA ILE A 67 -7.40 10.98 -1.25
C ILE A 67 -8.18 11.02 0.07
N ASN A 68 -9.34 11.69 0.09
CA ASN A 68 -10.18 11.67 1.28
C ASN A 68 -10.83 10.29 1.44
N TRP A 69 -11.45 10.01 2.58
CA TRP A 69 -12.00 8.67 2.83
C TRP A 69 -13.18 8.30 1.94
N THR A 70 -14.02 9.27 1.56
CA THR A 70 -15.13 9.06 0.62
C THR A 70 -14.57 8.69 -0.75
N ASP A 71 -13.66 9.50 -1.31
CA ASP A 71 -13.04 9.22 -2.61
C ASP A 71 -12.30 7.87 -2.61
N PHE A 72 -11.72 7.49 -1.48
CA PHE A 72 -11.06 6.20 -1.34
C PHE A 72 -12.05 5.04 -1.34
N ALA A 73 -13.18 5.18 -0.62
CA ALA A 73 -14.23 4.17 -0.60
C ALA A 73 -14.81 3.96 -1.99
N ASP A 74 -15.18 5.05 -2.68
CA ASP A 74 -15.72 4.99 -4.05
C ASP A 74 -14.73 4.30 -5.00
N MET A 75 -13.44 4.67 -4.95
CA MET A 75 -12.40 4.03 -5.76
C MET A 75 -12.26 2.52 -5.46
N MET A 76 -12.39 2.12 -4.20
CA MET A 76 -12.29 0.71 -3.83
C MET A 76 -13.54 -0.07 -4.23
N ASP A 77 -14.72 0.54 -4.13
CA ASP A 77 -15.98 -0.07 -4.56
C ASP A 77 -15.99 -0.27 -6.09
N ASP A 78 -15.52 0.73 -6.85
CA ASP A 78 -15.33 0.60 -8.30
C ASP A 78 -14.36 -0.55 -8.65
N LEU A 79 -13.23 -0.66 -7.93
CA LEU A 79 -12.23 -1.69 -8.18
C LEU A 79 -12.69 -3.10 -7.78
N ALA A 80 -13.47 -3.22 -6.70
CA ALA A 80 -13.88 -4.49 -6.12
C ALA A 80 -15.17 -5.02 -6.76
N TYR A 81 -16.11 -4.14 -7.09
CA TYR A 81 -17.47 -4.49 -7.48
C TYR A 81 -17.85 -4.00 -8.88
N GLY A 82 -17.12 -3.04 -9.46
CA GLY A 82 -17.22 -2.68 -10.88
C GLY A 82 -18.61 -2.25 -11.33
N ASN A 83 -19.15 -1.20 -10.70
CA ASN A 83 -20.39 -0.58 -11.18
C ASN A 83 -20.28 -0.07 -12.62
#